data_AF-X1BFR3-F1
#
_entry.id   AF-X1BFR3-F1
#
_cell.length_a   1.000
_cell.length_b   1.000
_cell.length_c   1.000
_cell.angle_alpha   90.00
_cell.angle_beta   90.00
_cell.angle_gamma   90.00
#
_symmetry.space_group_name_H-M   'P 1'
#
loop_
_entity.id
_entity.type
_entity.pdbx_description
1 polymer ?
#
loop_
_entity_poly.entity_id
_entity_poly.type
_entity_poly.pdbx_seq_one_letter_code
_entity_poly.pdbx_strand_id
1 'polypeptide(L)' 'MKALDIKRKYCPSCEEDFYNGHNPYGVKECWHLKTAKLIWGKVVGIWQNPPYDKVPNERKPNCWRKKGVAFLKKEMRK' A
#
# COMPACT_ATOMS: atom_id res chain seq x y z
N MET A 1 2.71 -6.32 -20.32
CA MET A 1 2.71 -5.09 -19.49
C MET A 1 3.76 -5.28 -18.39
N LYS A 2 4.82 -4.46 -18.35
CA LYS A 2 5.87 -4.57 -17.33
C LYS A 2 5.25 -4.27 -15.97
N ALA A 3 5.13 -5.29 -15.10
CA ALA A 3 4.78 -5.08 -13.71
C ALA A 3 5.82 -4.13 -13.13
N LEU A 4 5.38 -2.94 -12.73
CA LEU A 4 6.21 -2.04 -11.95
C LEU A 4 6.62 -2.82 -10.70
N ASP A 5 7.93 -2.93 -10.43
CA ASP A 5 8.48 -3.78 -9.38
C ASP A 5 8.06 -3.25 -7.99
N ILE A 6 6.83 -3.59 -7.57
CA ILE A 6 6.31 -3.28 -6.25
C ILE A 6 7.10 -4.16 -5.28
N LYS A 7 8.07 -3.55 -4.60
CA LYS A 7 8.90 -4.27 -3.65
C LYS A 7 8.08 -4.70 -2.44
N ARG A 8 8.32 -5.93 -1.97
CA ARG A 8 7.66 -6.55 -0.80
C ARG A 8 7.62 -5.63 0.42
N LYS A 9 8.72 -4.92 0.69
CA LYS A 9 8.87 -3.95 1.79
C LYS A 9 7.82 -2.83 1.85
N TYR A 10 7.07 -2.62 0.77
CA TYR A 10 6.03 -1.60 0.75
C TYR A 10 4.67 -2.13 1.18
N CYS A 11 4.48 -3.44 1.31
CA CYS A 11 3.21 -4.04 1.68
C CYS A 11 3.41 -4.94 2.91
N PRO A 12 3.16 -4.42 4.12
CA PRO A 12 3.53 -5.11 5.36
C PRO A 12 2.78 -6.43 5.57
N SER A 13 1.60 -6.61 4.97
CA SER A 13 0.91 -7.91 4.92
C SER A 13 1.70 -9.01 4.17
N CYS A 14 2.73 -8.63 3.43
CA CYS A 14 3.67 -9.53 2.74
C CYS A 14 5.03 -9.59 3.44
N GLU A 15 5.26 -8.77 4.48
CA GLU A 15 6.52 -8.62 5.20
C GLU A 15 6.62 -9.60 6.37
N GLU A 16 5.49 -9.99 6.97
CA GLU A 16 5.44 -11.02 8.03
C GLU A 16 5.68 -12.46 7.51
N ASP A 17 6.05 -12.60 6.24
CA ASP A 17 6.45 -13.84 5.56
C ASP A 17 5.43 -15.01 5.55
N PHE A 18 4.31 -14.84 6.24
CA PHE A 18 3.23 -15.81 6.32
C PHE A 18 2.78 -16.22 4.91
N TYR A 19 2.48 -15.28 4.00
CA TYR A 19 2.00 -15.62 2.65
C TYR A 19 3.11 -15.88 1.61
N ASN A 20 4.35 -16.16 2.02
CA ASN A 20 5.50 -16.41 1.13
C ASN A 20 6.12 -17.81 1.30
N GLY A 21 5.33 -18.79 1.72
CA GLY A 21 5.76 -20.18 1.87
C GLY A 21 6.05 -20.58 3.31
N HIS A 22 6.05 -19.63 4.25
CA HIS A 22 6.18 -19.87 5.69
C HIS A 22 4.80 -19.87 6.39
N ASN A 23 3.85 -20.59 5.80
CA ASN A 23 2.55 -20.87 6.40
C ASN A 23 2.25 -22.37 6.30
N PRO A 24 1.43 -22.92 7.22
CA PRO A 24 1.04 -24.34 7.18
C PRO A 24 0.14 -24.69 6.00
N TYR A 25 -0.29 -23.71 5.19
CA TYR A 25 -1.21 -23.87 4.07
C TYR A 25 -0.51 -23.92 2.70
N GLY A 26 0.83 -23.88 2.65
CA GLY A 26 1.61 -23.98 1.40
C GLY A 26 1.50 -22.78 0.46
N VAL A 27 1.00 -21.62 0.91
CA VAL A 27 0.87 -20.42 0.06
C VAL A 27 2.25 -19.80 -0.18
N LYS A 28 2.76 -19.88 -1.42
CA LYS A 28 4.13 -19.45 -1.80
C LYS A 28 4.23 -17.99 -2.29
N GLU A 29 3.11 -17.29 -2.47
CA GLU A 29 3.06 -15.95 -3.05
C GLU A 29 2.12 -15.02 -2.29
N CYS A 30 2.58 -13.82 -1.92
CA CYS A 30 1.70 -12.81 -1.35
C CYS A 30 0.69 -12.30 -2.40
N TRP A 31 -0.57 -12.74 -2.30
CA TRP A 31 -1.65 -12.34 -3.22
C TRP A 31 -1.91 -10.83 -3.22
N HIS A 32 -1.68 -10.18 -2.09
CA HIS A 32 -1.79 -8.73 -1.96
C HIS A 32 -0.78 -7.98 -2.83
N LEU A 33 0.42 -8.56 -3.03
CA LEU A 33 1.45 -7.99 -3.90
C LEU A 33 1.13 -8.25 -5.37
N LYS A 34 0.68 -9.47 -5.70
CA LYS A 34 0.35 -9.88 -7.08
C LYS A 34 -0.76 -9.04 -7.70
N THR A 35 -1.74 -8.65 -6.88
CA THR A 35 -2.86 -7.80 -7.29
C THR A 35 -2.63 -6.32 -6.98
N ALA A 36 -1.46 -5.96 -6.45
CA ALA A 36 -1.16 -4.59 -6.04
C ALA A 36 -1.15 -3.67 -7.26
N LYS A 37 -1.84 -2.54 -7.12
CA LYS A 37 -1.84 -1.46 -8.11
C LYS A 37 -1.22 -0.22 -7.49
N LEU A 38 -0.45 0.51 -8.28
CA LEU A 38 -0.01 1.84 -7.89
C LEU A 38 -1.21 2.80 -7.97
N ILE A 39 -1.46 3.47 -6.85
CA ILE A 39 -2.53 4.43 -6.70
C ILE A 39 -1.96 5.79 -6.29
N TRP A 40 -2.59 6.85 -6.75
CA TRP A 40 -2.28 8.22 -6.34
C TRP A 40 -3.11 8.58 -5.11
N GLY A 41 -2.47 9.21 -4.15
CA GLY A 41 -3.13 9.66 -2.92
C GLY A 41 -2.20 10.49 -2.05
N LYS A 42 -2.72 11.01 -0.95
CA LYS A 42 -1.98 11.83 0.00
C LYS A 42 -1.56 10.99 1.19
N VAL A 43 -0.31 11.09 1.60
CA VAL A 43 0.17 10.52 2.86
C VAL A 43 -0.02 11.58 3.94
N VAL A 44 -0.94 11.34 4.88
CA VAL A 44 -1.23 12.27 5.97
C VAL A 44 -0.91 11.61 7.31
N GLY A 45 -0.38 12.37 8.26
CA GLY A 45 -0.26 11.90 9.63
C GLY A 45 -1.64 11.72 10.25
N ILE A 46 -1.83 10.69 11.10
CA ILE A 46 -3.10 10.51 11.83
C ILE A 46 -3.42 11.69 12.77
N TRP A 47 -2.40 12.47 13.12
CA TRP A 47 -2.47 13.67 13.95
C TRP A 47 -2.79 14.94 13.14
N GLN A 48 -2.74 14.87 11.81
CA GLN A 48 -3.05 16.01 10.97
C GLN A 48 -4.55 16.10 10.77
N ASN A 49 -5.13 17.23 11.17
CA ASN A 49 -6.54 17.52 10.90
C ASN A 49 -6.71 18.03 9.46
N PRO A 50 -7.84 17.72 8.80
CA PRO A 50 -8.17 18.31 7.51
C PRO A 50 -8.30 19.84 7.63
N PRO A 51 -8.08 20.61 6.55
CA PRO A 51 -7.94 20.17 5.16
C PRO A 51 -6.50 19.80 4.73
N TYR A 52 -6.38 18.81 3.84
CA TYR A 52 -5.10 18.27 3.37
C TYR A 52 -4.63 18.84 2.03
N ASP A 53 -5.10 20.03 1.64
CA ASP A 53 -4.90 20.58 0.29
C ASP A 53 -3.43 20.82 -0.05
N LYS A 54 -2.63 21.18 0.95
CA LYS A 54 -1.19 21.44 0.84
C LYS A 54 -0.34 20.17 0.83
N VAL A 55 -0.91 19.00 1.10
CA VAL A 55 -0.18 17.73 1.08
C VAL A 55 -0.08 17.22 -0.36
N PRO A 56 1.14 16.99 -0.89
CA PRO A 56 1.32 16.51 -2.24
C PRO A 56 0.79 15.09 -2.41
N ASN A 57 0.39 14.76 -3.64
CA ASN A 57 0.05 13.38 -3.97
C ASN A 57 1.33 12.56 -4.17
N GLU A 58 1.34 11.37 -3.60
CA GLU A 58 2.35 10.35 -3.79
C GLU A 58 1.76 9.14 -4.51
N ARG A 59 2.61 8.43 -5.25
CA ARG A 59 2.27 7.15 -5.87
C ARG A 59 2.76 6.02 -4.99
N LYS A 60 1.84 5.28 -4.37
CA LYS A 60 2.13 4.12 -3.51
C LYS A 60 1.33 2.90 -3.99
N PRO A 61 1.79 1.67 -3.74
CA PRO A 61 0.95 0.50 -3.94
C PRO A 61 -0.27 0.56 -3.02
N ASN A 62 -1.40 0.01 -3.46
CA ASN A 62 -2.64 -0.03 -2.66
C ASN A 62 -2.49 -0.77 -1.32
N CYS A 63 -1.52 -1.69 -1.22
CA CYS A 63 -1.18 -2.41 -0.01
C CYS A 63 -0.20 -1.66 0.90
N TRP A 64 0.18 -0.42 0.56
CA TRP A 64 1.06 0.40 1.38
C TRP A 64 0.43 0.79 2.70
N ARG A 65 1.15 0.51 3.79
CA ARG A 65 0.80 0.93 5.15
C ARG A 65 2.08 1.36 5.87
N LYS A 66 1.95 2.38 6.73
CA LYS A 66 3.00 2.79 7.67
C LYS A 66 2.33 3.26 8.96
N LYS A 67 2.93 2.94 10.10
CA LYS A 67 2.39 3.34 11.41
C LYS A 67 2.34 4.86 11.53
N GLY A 68 1.24 5.39 12.07
CA GLY A 68 1.06 6.83 12.31
C GLY A 68 0.68 7.66 11.10
N VAL A 69 0.44 7.04 9.93
CA VAL A 69 0.00 7.75 8.72
C VAL A 69 -1.17 7.04 8.03
N ALA A 70 -2.05 7.82 7.43
CA ALA A 70 -3.12 7.36 6.55
C ALA A 70 -2.78 7.69 5.10
N PHE A 71 -3.13 6.79 4.18
CA PHE A 71 -3.05 7.05 2.74
C PHE A 71 -4.44 7.36 2.21
N LEU A 72 -4.70 8.65 1.97
CA LEU A 72 -5.98 9.12 1.47
C LEU A 72 -5.99 9.01 -0.05
N LYS A 73 -6.77 8.06 -0.56
CA LYS A 73 -7.00 7.93 -2.00
C LYS A 73 -7.68 9.21 -2.48
N LYS A 74 -7.22 9.74 -3.62
CA LYS A 74 -7.98 10.78 -4.30
C LYS A 74 -9.32 10.16 -4.70
N GLU A 75 -10.42 10.59 -4.08
CA GLU A 75 -11.74 10.24 -4.60
C GLU A 75 -11.80 10.77 -6.03
N MET A 76 -11.96 9.87 -7.00
CA MET A 76 -12.36 10.28 -8.33
C MET A 76 -13.81 10.73 -8.17
N ARG A 77 -14.05 12.06 -8.04
CA ARG A 77 -15.38 12.62 -8.29
C ARG A 77 -15.81 12.08 -9.65
N LYS A 78 -16.81 11.19 -9.64
CA LYS A 78 -17.53 10.79 -10.84
C LYS A 78 -18.37 11.96 -11.32
#